data_AF-A0A1Y6K384-F1
#
_entry.id   AF-A0A1Y6K384-F1
#
_cell.length_a   1.000
_cell.length_b   1.000
_cell.length_c   1.000
_cell.angle_alpha   90.00
_cell.angle_beta   90.00
_cell.angle_gamma   90.00
#
_symmetry.space_group_name_H-M   'P 1'
#
loop_
_entity.id
_entity.type
_entity.pdbx_description
1 polymer ?
#
loop_
_entity_poly.entity_id
_entity_poly.type
_entity_poly.pdbx_seq_one_letter_code
_entity_poly.pdbx_strand_id
1 'polypeptide(L)'
;MESETLHSLYVGSYGRGTAIDDSDIDILIELPEVEYNRFDAVWGNGQSRLLQAVRSAILESYPRSDVRADGQVVKIAFSDGMKFEILPAFKKISYYGAWNGQYTYPDTNMGGNWLSTNPKAEQKAMQDKNKSSNGLLNDTCKHFRSIRNDYFGSYHLSGIVIDSFVYAAIQGWHWLLDSQTSSAAEGDYERALRAYLEKISPWYHLESPGSDQALNTSKSIDCLIKVVDLIAGQK
;
A
#
# COMPACT_ATOMS: atom_id res chain seq x y z
N MET A 1 -13.61 -15.66 -21.47
CA MET A 1 -13.15 -14.29 -21.18
C MET A 1 -13.36 -13.87 -19.72
N GLU A 2 -14.07 -14.63 -18.87
CA GLU A 2 -14.20 -14.32 -17.43
C GLU A 2 -12.97 -14.68 -16.56
N SER A 3 -11.98 -15.39 -17.11
CA SER A 3 -10.83 -15.89 -16.34
C SER A 3 -9.70 -14.88 -16.18
N GLU A 4 -9.55 -13.91 -17.08
CA GLU A 4 -8.37 -13.01 -17.11
C GLU A 4 -8.42 -11.92 -16.03
N THR A 5 -9.62 -11.56 -15.53
CA THR A 5 -9.80 -10.60 -14.43
C THR A 5 -9.92 -11.24 -13.05
N LEU A 6 -10.01 -12.57 -12.94
CA LEU A 6 -10.31 -13.26 -11.68
C LEU A 6 -9.07 -13.50 -10.80
N HIS A 7 -7.87 -13.40 -11.38
CA HIS A 7 -6.60 -13.71 -10.72
C HIS A 7 -5.71 -12.48 -10.47
N SER A 8 -6.19 -11.27 -10.75
CA SER A 8 -5.44 -10.04 -10.51
C SER A 8 -6.20 -9.10 -9.58
N LEU A 9 -5.48 -8.43 -8.69
CA LEU A 9 -6.01 -7.43 -7.77
C LEU A 9 -5.14 -6.19 -7.82
N TYR A 10 -5.73 -5.02 -8.11
CA TYR A 10 -5.05 -3.75 -7.84
C TYR A 10 -4.87 -3.61 -6.33
N VAL A 11 -3.63 -3.48 -5.90
CA VAL A 11 -3.25 -3.32 -4.49
C VAL A 11 -2.60 -1.95 -4.30
N GLY A 12 -1.90 -1.77 -3.17
CA GLY A 12 -1.20 -0.54 -2.89
C GLY A 12 -2.13 0.68 -2.94
N SER A 13 -1.63 1.79 -3.47
CA SER A 13 -2.35 3.08 -3.43
C SER A 13 -3.62 3.07 -4.29
N TYR A 14 -3.58 2.43 -5.46
CA TYR A 14 -4.73 2.27 -6.34
C TYR A 14 -5.83 1.44 -5.67
N GLY A 15 -5.47 0.29 -5.09
CA GLY A 15 -6.44 -0.55 -4.37
C GLY A 15 -7.11 0.18 -3.21
N ARG A 16 -6.35 1.00 -2.47
CA ARG A 16 -6.85 1.76 -1.31
C ARG A 16 -7.53 3.07 -1.69
N GLY A 17 -7.53 3.46 -2.98
CA GLY A 17 -8.15 4.69 -3.47
C GLY A 17 -7.38 5.98 -3.14
N THR A 18 -6.10 5.86 -2.79
CA THR A 18 -5.22 6.97 -2.37
C THR A 18 -4.10 7.27 -3.37
N ALA A 19 -4.16 6.68 -4.57
CA ALA A 19 -3.24 6.99 -5.66
C ALA A 19 -3.35 8.47 -6.08
N ILE A 20 -2.19 9.03 -6.44
CA ILE A 20 -1.99 10.31 -7.14
C ILE A 20 -1.27 10.04 -8.47
N ASP A 21 -1.20 11.02 -9.37
CA ASP A 21 -0.74 10.85 -10.76
C ASP A 21 0.62 10.13 -10.91
N ASP A 22 1.57 10.39 -10.00
CA ASP A 22 2.91 9.77 -10.01
C ASP A 22 2.99 8.41 -9.28
N SER A 23 1.85 7.80 -8.92
CA SER A 23 1.84 6.54 -8.18
C SER A 23 2.09 5.34 -9.10
N ASP A 24 2.93 4.42 -8.64
CA ASP A 24 3.10 3.12 -9.27
C ASP A 24 1.78 2.32 -9.25
N ILE A 25 1.56 1.51 -10.29
CA ILE A 25 0.41 0.61 -10.39
C ILE A 25 0.80 -0.75 -9.80
N ASP A 26 0.39 -0.97 -8.55
CA ASP A 26 0.65 -2.22 -7.83
C ASP A 26 -0.42 -3.27 -8.17
N ILE A 27 0.00 -4.41 -8.70
CA ILE A 27 -0.91 -5.52 -9.06
C ILE A 27 -0.45 -6.80 -8.36
N LEU A 28 -1.31 -7.34 -7.51
CA LEU A 28 -1.17 -8.69 -6.99
C LEU A 28 -1.73 -9.68 -8.02
N ILE A 29 -0.93 -10.66 -8.40
CA ILE A 29 -1.32 -11.76 -9.30
C ILE A 29 -1.38 -13.06 -8.50
N GLU A 30 -2.58 -13.63 -8.41
CA GLU A 30 -2.82 -14.91 -7.79
C GLU A 30 -2.33 -16.05 -8.70
N LEU A 31 -1.33 -16.79 -8.23
CA LEU A 31 -0.79 -17.96 -8.91
C LEU A 31 -1.35 -19.26 -8.29
N PRO A 32 -1.42 -20.37 -9.06
CA PRO A 32 -1.82 -21.67 -8.54
C PRO A 32 -0.90 -22.18 -7.42
N GLU A 33 -1.47 -22.87 -6.44
CA GLU A 33 -0.72 -23.45 -5.30
C GLU A 33 0.40 -24.41 -5.73
N VAL A 34 0.24 -25.10 -6.86
CA VAL A 34 1.29 -25.97 -7.41
C VAL A 34 2.60 -25.21 -7.70
N GLU A 35 2.51 -23.93 -8.07
CA GLU A 35 3.69 -23.09 -8.30
C GLU A 35 4.35 -22.72 -6.97
N TYR A 36 3.57 -22.45 -5.91
CA TYR A 36 4.12 -22.26 -4.56
C TYR A 36 4.93 -23.49 -4.15
N ASN A 37 4.33 -24.68 -4.23
CA ASN A 37 4.99 -25.94 -3.85
C ASN A 37 6.26 -26.19 -4.68
N ARG A 38 6.23 -25.85 -5.98
CA ARG A 38 7.38 -25.99 -6.88
C ARG A 38 8.56 -25.13 -6.45
N PHE A 39 8.33 -23.88 -6.08
CA PHE A 39 9.40 -22.95 -5.71
C PHE A 39 9.82 -23.06 -4.24
N ASP A 40 8.90 -23.42 -3.34
CA ASP A 40 9.19 -23.66 -1.92
C ASP A 40 10.08 -24.90 -1.72
N ALA A 41 9.93 -25.92 -2.56
CA ALA A 41 10.79 -27.10 -2.55
C ALA A 41 12.23 -26.84 -3.04
N VAL A 42 12.51 -25.67 -3.62
CA VAL A 42 13.85 -25.35 -4.12
C VAL A 42 14.76 -24.94 -2.97
N TRP A 43 15.89 -25.63 -2.82
CA TRP A 43 16.90 -25.27 -1.83
C TRP A 43 17.50 -23.87 -2.09
N GLY A 44 17.56 -23.06 -1.04
CA GLY A 44 18.01 -21.67 -1.09
C GLY A 44 16.87 -20.71 -1.42
N ASN A 45 17.13 -19.74 -2.30
CA ASN A 45 16.20 -18.63 -2.58
C ASN A 45 15.19 -18.99 -3.70
N GLY A 46 14.24 -19.88 -3.39
CA GLY A 46 13.16 -20.27 -4.31
C GLY A 46 12.30 -19.08 -4.75
N GLN A 47 12.14 -18.10 -3.87
CA GLN A 47 11.43 -16.85 -4.11
C GLN A 47 12.08 -16.01 -5.22
N SER A 48 13.41 -15.92 -5.22
CA SER A 48 14.16 -15.25 -6.30
C SER A 48 13.95 -15.97 -7.63
N ARG A 49 13.96 -17.31 -7.62
CA ARG A 49 13.68 -18.09 -8.84
C ARG A 49 12.25 -17.89 -9.35
N LEU A 50 11.27 -17.79 -8.45
CA LEU A 50 9.90 -17.43 -8.81
C LEU A 50 9.86 -16.06 -9.49
N LEU A 51 10.46 -15.03 -8.89
CA LEU A 51 10.46 -13.68 -9.49
C LEU A 51 11.19 -13.64 -10.85
N GLN A 52 12.25 -14.42 -11.04
CA GLN A 52 12.92 -14.54 -12.34
C GLN A 52 12.05 -15.25 -13.38
N ALA A 53 11.27 -16.27 -12.97
CA ALA A 53 10.32 -16.94 -13.86
C ALA A 53 9.19 -15.99 -14.29
N VAL A 54 8.61 -15.26 -13.33
CA VAL A 54 7.58 -14.23 -13.62
C VAL A 54 8.13 -13.13 -14.52
N ARG A 55 9.33 -12.63 -14.24
CA ARG A 55 10.04 -11.67 -15.11
C ARG A 55 10.19 -12.19 -16.54
N SER A 56 10.60 -13.44 -16.69
CA SER A 56 10.80 -14.05 -18.02
C SER A 56 9.48 -14.14 -18.78
N ALA A 57 8.39 -14.57 -18.13
CA ALA A 57 7.06 -14.62 -18.73
C ALA A 57 6.55 -13.23 -19.15
N ILE A 58 6.79 -12.18 -18.35
CA ILE A 58 6.43 -10.80 -18.71
C ILE A 58 7.20 -10.32 -19.95
N LEU A 59 8.50 -10.66 -20.05
CA LEU A 59 9.34 -10.28 -21.18
C LEU A 59 8.92 -10.93 -22.51
N GLU A 60 8.23 -12.07 -22.48
CA GLU A 60 7.66 -12.67 -23.69
C GLU A 60 6.60 -11.76 -24.32
N SER A 61 5.80 -11.08 -23.50
CA SER A 61 4.75 -10.15 -23.95
C SER A 61 5.26 -8.72 -24.13
N TYR A 62 6.19 -8.28 -23.29
CA TYR A 62 6.73 -6.92 -23.27
C TYR A 62 8.26 -6.90 -23.48
N PRO A 63 8.78 -7.40 -24.62
CA PRO A 63 10.21 -7.62 -24.83
C PRO A 63 11.06 -6.33 -24.90
N ARG A 64 10.41 -5.17 -25.06
CA ARG A 64 11.07 -3.86 -25.16
C ARG A 64 10.96 -3.02 -23.88
N SER A 65 10.21 -3.48 -22.89
CA SER A 65 10.05 -2.78 -21.60
C SER A 65 11.22 -3.10 -20.67
N ASP A 66 11.52 -2.18 -19.75
CA ASP A 66 12.49 -2.45 -18.69
C ASP A 66 11.81 -3.27 -17.58
N VAL A 67 12.13 -4.57 -17.53
CA VAL A 67 11.54 -5.52 -16.58
C VAL A 67 12.61 -6.03 -15.61
N ARG A 68 12.37 -5.88 -14.31
CA ARG A 68 13.33 -6.23 -13.24
C ARG A 68 12.64 -6.94 -12.08
N ALA A 69 13.22 -8.02 -11.58
CA ALA A 69 12.82 -8.62 -10.31
C ALA A 69 13.56 -7.89 -9.18
N ASP A 70 12.85 -7.40 -8.17
CA ASP A 70 13.40 -6.59 -7.09
C ASP A 70 12.64 -6.80 -5.77
N GLY A 71 13.34 -7.26 -4.73
CA GLY A 71 12.78 -7.48 -3.40
C GLY A 71 11.66 -8.52 -3.42
N GLN A 72 10.41 -8.05 -3.53
CA GLN A 72 9.19 -8.85 -3.48
C GLN A 72 8.41 -8.88 -4.81
N VAL A 73 8.77 -8.02 -5.77
CA VAL A 73 7.95 -7.75 -6.96
C VAL A 73 8.76 -7.88 -8.25
N VAL A 74 8.06 -7.96 -9.38
CA VAL A 74 8.62 -7.68 -10.70
C VAL A 74 8.16 -6.30 -11.15
N LYS A 75 9.10 -5.38 -11.31
CA LYS A 75 8.87 -4.01 -11.77
C LYS A 75 8.92 -3.95 -13.29
N ILE A 76 8.02 -3.19 -13.88
CA ILE A 76 7.96 -2.89 -15.30
C ILE A 76 7.94 -1.37 -15.47
N ALA A 77 8.91 -0.81 -16.18
CA ALA A 77 8.88 0.59 -16.58
C ALA A 77 8.61 0.70 -18.09
N PHE A 78 7.59 1.49 -18.42
CA PHE A 78 7.20 1.82 -19.79
C PHE A 78 7.78 3.16 -20.22
N SER A 79 7.91 3.34 -21.54
CA SER A 79 8.55 4.52 -22.14
C SER A 79 7.76 5.83 -21.96
N ASP A 80 6.47 5.74 -21.63
CA ASP A 80 5.60 6.87 -21.33
C ASP A 80 5.65 7.30 -19.85
N GLY A 81 6.49 6.64 -19.04
CA GLY A 81 6.65 6.93 -17.62
C GLY A 81 5.77 6.07 -16.71
N MET A 82 4.86 5.26 -17.26
CA MET A 82 4.06 4.34 -16.44
C MET A 82 4.94 3.25 -15.81
N LYS A 83 4.65 2.94 -14.55
CA LYS A 83 5.36 1.92 -13.77
C LYS A 83 4.36 0.95 -13.16
N PHE A 84 4.64 -0.33 -13.32
CA PHE A 84 3.87 -1.41 -12.70
C PHE A 84 4.76 -2.20 -11.76
N GLU A 85 4.20 -2.59 -10.61
CA GLU A 85 4.80 -3.56 -9.70
C GLU A 85 3.91 -4.80 -9.65
N ILE A 86 4.42 -5.92 -10.15
CA ILE A 86 3.73 -7.20 -10.17
C ILE A 86 4.15 -8.03 -8.97
N LEU A 87 3.21 -8.28 -8.06
CA LEU A 87 3.38 -9.09 -6.86
C LEU A 87 2.77 -10.48 -7.08
N PRO A 88 3.54 -11.51 -7.45
CA PRO A 88 3.02 -12.86 -7.49
C PRO A 88 2.68 -13.34 -6.08
N ALA A 89 1.49 -13.91 -5.91
CA ALA A 89 1.00 -14.30 -4.61
C ALA A 89 0.15 -15.56 -4.68
N PHE A 90 0.00 -16.23 -3.54
CA PHE A 90 -0.72 -17.48 -3.41
C PHE A 90 -1.78 -17.32 -2.32
N LYS A 91 -3.00 -17.80 -2.54
CA LYS A 91 -4.02 -17.80 -1.49
C LYS A 91 -3.53 -18.62 -0.30
N LYS A 92 -3.67 -18.08 0.90
CA LYS A 92 -3.39 -18.81 2.13
C LYS A 92 -4.63 -19.63 2.52
N ILE A 93 -4.50 -20.95 2.38
CA ILE A 93 -5.55 -21.90 2.72
C ILE A 93 -5.33 -22.39 4.16
N SER A 94 -6.39 -22.35 4.97
CA SER A 94 -6.38 -22.86 6.35
C SER A 94 -6.28 -24.38 6.38
N TYR A 95 -5.98 -24.94 7.56
CA TYR A 95 -5.92 -26.39 7.78
C TYR A 95 -7.20 -27.13 7.32
N TYR A 96 -8.36 -26.45 7.33
CA TYR A 96 -9.64 -27.02 6.90
C TYR A 96 -9.94 -26.84 5.42
N GLY A 97 -8.97 -26.40 4.60
CA GLY A 97 -9.15 -26.21 3.16
C GLY A 97 -9.87 -24.92 2.77
N ALA A 98 -10.13 -24.01 3.71
CA ALA A 98 -10.80 -22.73 3.44
C ALA A 98 -9.80 -21.58 3.30
N TRP A 99 -10.00 -20.71 2.30
CA TRP A 99 -9.23 -19.47 2.15
C TRP A 99 -9.55 -18.51 3.30
N ASN A 100 -8.51 -17.98 3.96
CA ASN A 100 -8.65 -17.11 5.13
C ASN A 100 -8.59 -15.61 4.81
N GLY A 101 -8.62 -15.23 3.53
CA GLY A 101 -8.51 -13.84 3.08
C GLY A 101 -7.06 -13.35 2.86
N GLN A 102 -6.06 -14.06 3.39
CA GLN A 102 -4.66 -13.68 3.25
C GLN A 102 -4.02 -14.29 2.00
N TYR A 103 -2.92 -13.67 1.60
CA TYR A 103 -2.04 -14.11 0.54
C TYR A 103 -0.62 -14.30 1.08
N THR A 104 0.07 -15.31 0.56
CA THR A 104 1.51 -15.53 0.74
C THR A 104 2.25 -15.01 -0.50
N TYR A 105 3.36 -14.29 -0.33
CA TYR A 105 4.13 -13.70 -1.43
C TYR A 105 5.64 -13.79 -1.19
N PRO A 106 6.48 -13.77 -2.25
CA PRO A 106 7.92 -13.93 -2.11
C PRO A 106 8.60 -12.67 -1.58
N ASP A 107 9.66 -12.85 -0.80
CA ASP A 107 10.66 -11.85 -0.49
C ASP A 107 12.05 -12.43 -0.71
N THR A 108 12.83 -11.83 -1.60
CA THR A 108 14.15 -12.36 -1.99
C THR A 108 15.27 -12.00 -1.02
N ASN A 109 14.99 -11.14 -0.04
CA ASN A 109 15.98 -10.67 0.92
C ASN A 109 16.41 -11.76 1.92
N MET A 110 17.63 -11.62 2.47
CA MET A 110 18.19 -12.48 3.52
C MET A 110 18.14 -14.00 3.21
N GLY A 111 18.30 -14.37 1.93
CA GLY A 111 18.29 -15.77 1.50
C GLY A 111 16.92 -16.28 1.02
N GLY A 112 15.87 -15.48 1.11
CA GLY A 112 14.52 -15.83 0.64
C GLY A 112 13.57 -16.10 1.80
N ASN A 113 12.37 -15.51 1.74
CA ASN A 113 11.30 -15.68 2.72
C ASN A 113 9.94 -15.63 2.05
N TRP A 114 8.95 -16.32 2.62
CA TRP A 114 7.54 -16.14 2.26
C TRP A 114 6.87 -15.23 3.29
N LEU A 115 6.32 -14.11 2.82
CA LEU A 115 5.61 -13.13 3.64
C LEU A 115 4.10 -13.25 3.44
N SER A 116 3.32 -12.62 4.32
CA SER A 116 1.86 -12.67 4.32
C SER A 116 1.28 -11.26 4.21
N THR A 117 0.16 -11.11 3.50
CA THR A 117 -0.57 -9.83 3.38
C THR A 117 -2.08 -10.07 3.26
N ASN A 118 -2.89 -9.06 3.56
CA ASN A 118 -4.35 -9.08 3.37
C ASN A 118 -4.83 -7.76 2.75
N PRO A 119 -4.48 -7.50 1.46
CA PRO A 119 -4.82 -6.24 0.82
C PRO A 119 -6.33 -6.04 0.71
N LYS A 120 -7.14 -7.12 0.66
CA LYS A 120 -8.60 -7.00 0.62
C LYS A 120 -9.17 -6.42 1.91
N ALA A 121 -8.62 -6.78 3.07
CA ALA A 121 -9.01 -6.17 4.34
C ALA A 121 -8.62 -4.69 4.40
N GLU A 122 -7.42 -4.34 3.91
CA GLU A 122 -6.97 -2.95 3.81
C GLU A 122 -7.87 -2.10 2.92
N GLN A 123 -8.18 -2.60 1.72
CA GLN A 123 -9.06 -1.93 0.77
C GLN A 123 -10.45 -1.73 1.34
N LYS A 124 -11.00 -2.77 1.97
CA LYS A 124 -12.32 -2.68 2.60
C LYS A 124 -12.35 -1.66 3.74
N ALA A 125 -11.38 -1.67 4.63
CA ALA A 125 -11.31 -0.72 5.74
C ALA A 125 -11.18 0.72 5.23
N MET A 126 -10.29 0.96 4.28
CA MET A 126 -10.13 2.27 3.64
C MET A 126 -11.42 2.72 2.94
N GLN A 127 -12.08 1.85 2.19
CA GLN A 127 -13.34 2.15 1.51
C GLN A 127 -14.45 2.50 2.50
N ASP A 128 -14.64 1.71 3.55
CA ASP A 128 -15.69 1.92 4.55
C ASP A 128 -15.46 3.24 5.31
N LYS A 129 -14.22 3.51 5.72
CA LYS A 129 -13.85 4.74 6.43
C LYS A 129 -13.95 5.97 5.51
N ASN A 130 -13.55 5.86 4.24
CA ASN A 130 -13.71 6.93 3.26
C ASN A 130 -15.17 7.26 3.00
N LYS A 131 -16.02 6.23 2.90
CA LYS A 131 -17.48 6.40 2.80
C LYS A 131 -18.05 7.10 4.03
N SER A 132 -17.64 6.70 5.24
CA SER A 132 -18.12 7.31 6.49
C SER A 132 -17.61 8.74 6.70
N SER A 133 -16.52 9.13 6.02
CA SER A 133 -15.92 10.47 6.10
C SER A 133 -16.26 11.36 4.90
N ASN A 134 -17.22 10.93 4.08
CA ASN A 134 -17.65 11.64 2.86
C ASN A 134 -16.50 11.99 1.91
N GLY A 135 -15.48 11.12 1.80
CA GLY A 135 -14.33 11.34 0.92
C GLY A 135 -13.09 11.94 1.59
N LEU A 136 -13.22 12.50 2.80
CA LEU A 136 -12.11 13.21 3.47
C LEU A 136 -10.89 12.31 3.68
N LEU A 137 -11.08 11.03 4.03
CA LEU A 137 -9.96 10.10 4.23
C LEU A 137 -9.04 10.05 3.00
N ASN A 138 -9.60 9.76 1.82
CA ASN A 138 -8.80 9.56 0.63
C ASN A 138 -8.18 10.89 0.15
N ASP A 139 -8.91 11.99 0.28
CA ASP A 139 -8.39 13.32 -0.08
C ASP A 139 -7.21 13.72 0.80
N THR A 140 -7.29 13.48 2.11
CA THR A 140 -6.18 13.74 3.03
C THR A 140 -4.98 12.84 2.73
N CYS A 141 -5.17 11.54 2.48
CA CYS A 141 -4.07 10.68 2.07
C CYS A 141 -3.38 11.16 0.79
N LYS A 142 -4.15 11.60 -0.21
CA LYS A 142 -3.62 12.15 -1.47
C LYS A 142 -2.88 13.47 -1.24
N HIS A 143 -3.40 14.35 -0.38
CA HIS A 143 -2.74 15.60 -0.03
C HIS A 143 -1.38 15.34 0.65
N PHE A 144 -1.31 14.39 1.59
CA PHE A 144 -0.04 13.98 2.21
C PHE A 144 0.97 13.46 1.17
N ARG A 145 0.49 12.67 0.20
CA ARG A 145 1.34 12.14 -0.89
C ARG A 145 1.85 13.25 -1.81
N SER A 146 1.01 14.22 -2.16
CA SER A 146 1.41 15.40 -2.95
C SER A 146 2.48 16.19 -2.21
N ILE A 147 2.24 16.56 -0.94
CA ILE A 147 3.22 17.31 -0.15
C ILE A 147 4.55 16.57 -0.02
N ARG A 148 4.51 15.25 0.24
CA ARG A 148 5.72 14.43 0.25
C ARG A 148 6.47 14.54 -1.07
N ASN A 149 5.78 14.41 -2.22
CA ASN A 149 6.42 14.49 -3.54
C ASN A 149 7.02 15.87 -3.81
N ASP A 150 6.24 16.93 -3.55
CA ASP A 150 6.57 18.29 -3.94
C ASP A 150 7.66 18.91 -3.06
N TYR A 151 7.66 18.59 -1.76
CA TYR A 151 8.53 19.26 -0.77
C TYR A 151 9.55 18.33 -0.12
N PHE A 152 9.29 17.02 -0.08
CA PHE A 152 10.10 16.05 0.68
C PHE A 152 10.51 14.83 -0.13
N GLY A 153 10.61 14.95 -1.47
CA GLY A 153 10.89 13.82 -2.36
C GLY A 153 12.22 13.10 -2.10
N SER A 154 13.17 13.73 -1.41
CA SER A 154 14.43 13.10 -0.98
C SER A 154 14.30 12.24 0.28
N TYR A 155 13.20 12.37 1.03
CA TYR A 155 12.94 11.61 2.24
C TYR A 155 12.13 10.35 1.92
N HIS A 156 12.38 9.29 2.69
CA HIS A 156 11.56 8.10 2.59
C HIS A 156 10.28 8.27 3.43
N LEU A 157 9.12 8.10 2.80
CA LEU A 157 7.83 8.00 3.46
C LEU A 157 6.94 7.01 2.71
N SER A 158 6.72 5.85 3.34
CA SER A 158 5.93 4.78 2.77
C SER A 158 4.45 5.15 2.68
N GLY A 159 3.81 4.79 1.56
CA GLY A 159 2.39 5.08 1.34
C GLY A 159 1.47 4.42 2.38
N ILE A 160 1.78 3.21 2.85
CA ILE A 160 1.00 2.56 3.92
C ILE A 160 1.13 3.29 5.25
N VAL A 161 2.27 3.93 5.54
CA VAL A 161 2.42 4.75 6.74
C VAL A 161 1.54 6.00 6.66
N ILE A 162 1.47 6.66 5.49
CA ILE A 162 0.55 7.78 5.26
C ILE A 162 -0.90 7.31 5.47
N ASP A 163 -1.30 6.25 4.76
CA ASP A 163 -2.69 5.80 4.76
C ASP A 163 -3.13 5.36 6.17
N SER A 164 -2.28 4.64 6.92
CA SER A 164 -2.53 4.25 8.31
C SER A 164 -2.59 5.43 9.27
N PHE A 165 -1.65 6.37 9.15
CA PHE A 165 -1.63 7.57 9.99
C PHE A 165 -2.94 8.35 9.80
N VAL A 166 -3.30 8.65 8.55
CA VAL A 166 -4.51 9.41 8.25
C VAL A 166 -5.75 8.63 8.69
N TYR A 167 -5.86 7.33 8.35
CA TYR A 167 -6.98 6.48 8.76
C TYR A 167 -7.27 6.56 10.27
N ALA A 168 -6.21 6.55 11.08
CA ALA A 168 -6.31 6.66 12.52
C ALA A 168 -6.50 8.12 13.00
N ALA A 169 -5.86 9.10 12.38
CA ALA A 169 -5.88 10.50 12.79
C ALA A 169 -7.19 11.22 12.47
N ILE A 170 -7.89 10.87 11.38
CA ILE A 170 -9.11 11.59 10.98
C ILE A 170 -10.27 11.41 11.97
N GLN A 171 -10.28 10.35 12.76
CA GLN A 171 -11.32 10.09 13.76
C GLN A 171 -12.74 10.24 13.17
N GLY A 172 -13.51 11.24 13.59
CA GLY A 172 -14.87 11.54 13.11
C GLY A 172 -14.95 12.73 12.13
N TRP A 173 -13.82 13.31 11.73
CA TRP A 173 -13.80 14.35 10.70
C TRP A 173 -14.30 13.78 9.37
N HIS A 174 -15.07 14.60 8.67
CA HIS A 174 -15.68 14.26 7.39
C HIS A 174 -15.92 15.54 6.58
N TRP A 175 -15.97 15.42 5.26
CA TRP A 175 -16.49 16.51 4.44
C TRP A 175 -17.98 16.70 4.70
N LEU A 176 -18.41 17.95 4.75
CA LEU A 176 -19.82 18.28 4.91
C LEU A 176 -20.59 17.97 3.63
N LEU A 177 -21.82 17.49 3.80
CA LEU A 177 -22.80 17.47 2.72
C LEU A 177 -23.33 18.89 2.48
N ASP A 178 -23.84 19.16 1.28
CA ASP A 178 -24.35 20.48 0.88
C ASP A 178 -25.40 21.08 1.84
N SER A 179 -26.09 20.24 2.62
CA SER A 179 -27.11 20.65 3.60
C SER A 179 -26.56 20.98 4.99
N GLN A 180 -25.27 20.79 5.23
CA GLN A 180 -24.63 20.95 6.54
C GLN A 180 -23.74 22.20 6.61
N THR A 181 -23.58 22.74 7.81
CA THR A 181 -22.68 23.86 8.08
C THR A 181 -21.63 23.47 9.11
N SER A 182 -20.39 23.92 8.92
CA SER A 182 -19.29 23.61 9.84
C SER A 182 -19.36 24.49 11.08
N SER A 183 -19.08 23.90 12.25
CA SER A 183 -18.72 24.65 13.46
C SER A 183 -17.20 24.72 13.68
N ALA A 184 -16.41 24.04 12.87
CA ALA A 184 -14.95 24.06 12.95
C ALA A 184 -14.39 25.34 12.33
N ALA A 185 -13.40 25.93 12.98
CA ALA A 185 -12.63 27.04 12.46
C ALA A 185 -11.58 26.56 11.45
N GLU A 186 -11.09 27.49 10.64
CA GLU A 186 -9.97 27.22 9.72
C GLU A 186 -8.75 26.67 10.50
N GLY A 187 -8.14 25.62 9.95
CA GLY A 187 -6.99 24.95 10.56
C GLY A 187 -7.34 23.94 11.67
N ASP A 188 -8.60 23.80 12.10
CA ASP A 188 -8.95 22.87 13.18
C ASP A 188 -8.66 21.40 12.81
N TYR A 189 -8.90 21.03 11.55
CA TYR A 189 -8.65 19.69 11.06
C TYR A 189 -7.15 19.38 11.05
N GLU A 190 -6.33 20.30 10.55
CA GLU A 190 -4.89 20.19 10.47
C GLU A 190 -4.26 20.15 11.86
N ARG A 191 -4.75 20.97 12.80
CA ARG A 191 -4.38 20.91 14.22
C ARG A 191 -4.74 19.55 14.84
N ALA A 192 -5.88 18.97 14.48
CA ALA A 192 -6.27 17.64 14.97
C ALA A 192 -5.35 16.53 14.44
N LEU A 193 -4.93 16.58 13.17
CA LEU A 193 -3.94 15.65 12.61
C LEU A 193 -2.61 15.75 13.37
N ARG A 194 -2.15 16.98 13.64
CA ARG A 194 -0.92 17.22 14.40
C ARG A 194 -1.03 16.76 15.86
N ALA A 195 -2.15 17.04 16.52
CA ALA A 195 -2.40 16.57 17.88
C ALA A 195 -2.41 15.03 17.96
N TYR A 196 -2.92 14.34 16.93
CA TYR A 196 -2.84 12.89 16.86
C TYR A 196 -1.40 12.39 16.70
N LEU A 197 -0.57 13.06 15.88
CA LEU A 197 0.85 12.75 15.74
C LEU A 197 1.59 12.87 17.08
N GLU A 198 1.37 13.96 17.83
CA GLU A 198 1.97 14.17 19.15
C GLU A 198 1.53 13.08 20.14
N LYS A 199 0.25 12.69 20.11
CA LYS A 199 -0.29 11.63 20.96
C LYS A 199 0.43 10.28 20.75
N ILE A 200 0.79 9.94 19.52
CA ILE A 200 1.47 8.67 19.21
C ILE A 200 2.99 8.74 19.32
N SER A 201 3.56 9.92 19.59
CA SER A 201 5.00 10.21 19.50
C SER A 201 5.97 9.32 20.30
N PRO A 202 5.62 8.76 21.47
CA PRO A 202 6.58 7.91 22.17
C PRO A 202 6.95 6.64 21.40
N TRP A 203 6.07 6.13 20.53
CA TRP A 203 6.25 4.83 19.87
C TRP A 203 5.95 4.83 18.37
N TYR A 204 5.17 5.79 17.89
CA TYR A 204 4.64 5.87 16.52
C TYR A 204 4.08 4.52 16.03
N HIS A 205 3.36 3.83 16.92
CA HIS A 205 2.72 2.56 16.62
C HIS A 205 1.56 2.81 15.66
N LEU A 206 1.65 2.22 14.47
CA LEU A 206 0.62 2.25 13.45
C LEU A 206 0.39 0.85 12.93
N GLU A 207 -0.85 0.57 12.59
CA GLU A 207 -1.28 -0.67 11.97
C GLU A 207 -1.90 -0.37 10.61
N SER A 208 -1.70 -1.27 9.66
CA SER A 208 -2.40 -1.20 8.38
C SER A 208 -3.92 -1.29 8.61
N PRO A 209 -4.73 -0.46 7.94
CA PRO A 209 -6.18 -0.47 8.15
C PRO A 209 -6.75 -1.87 7.87
N GLY A 210 -7.57 -2.42 8.76
CA GLY A 210 -8.32 -3.66 8.54
C GLY A 210 -7.53 -4.97 8.55
N SER A 211 -6.23 -4.96 8.19
CA SER A 211 -5.39 -6.16 8.32
C SER A 211 -4.65 -6.24 9.65
N ASP A 212 -4.62 -5.13 10.39
CA ASP A 212 -4.03 -4.98 11.72
C ASP A 212 -2.54 -5.36 11.77
N GLN A 213 -1.88 -5.40 10.61
CA GLN A 213 -0.44 -5.63 10.52
C GLN A 213 0.31 -4.40 11.04
N ALA A 214 1.10 -4.59 12.09
CA ALA A 214 1.98 -3.57 12.64
C ALA A 214 3.00 -3.07 11.59
N LEU A 215 3.17 -1.76 11.51
CA LEU A 215 4.04 -1.11 10.54
C LEU A 215 5.39 -0.75 11.14
N ASN A 216 6.45 -0.95 10.35
CA ASN A 216 7.76 -0.41 10.67
C ASN A 216 7.83 1.06 10.22
N THR A 217 7.65 1.98 11.17
CA THR A 217 7.64 3.43 10.92
C THR A 217 9.02 4.08 10.97
N SER A 218 10.07 3.35 11.38
CA SER A 218 11.41 3.91 11.67
C SER A 218 12.01 4.73 10.53
N LYS A 219 11.85 4.27 9.28
CA LYS A 219 12.37 4.98 8.09
C LYS A 219 11.45 6.08 7.56
N SER A 220 10.19 6.11 8.02
CA SER A 220 9.17 7.03 7.52
C SER A 220 8.89 8.19 8.47
N ILE A 221 9.22 8.05 9.76
CA ILE A 221 8.69 8.95 10.78
C ILE A 221 9.18 10.38 10.66
N ASP A 222 10.45 10.60 10.35
CA ASP A 222 11.01 11.95 10.16
C ASP A 222 10.28 12.70 9.03
N CYS A 223 10.03 12.01 7.92
CA CYS A 223 9.27 12.59 6.80
C CYS A 223 7.80 12.80 7.14
N LEU A 224 7.17 11.87 7.87
CA LEU A 224 5.78 12.02 8.29
C LEU A 224 5.60 13.26 9.17
N ILE A 225 6.51 13.51 10.12
CA ILE A 225 6.50 14.70 10.97
C ILE A 225 6.57 15.97 10.11
N LYS A 226 7.53 16.03 9.17
CA LYS A 226 7.70 17.18 8.25
C LYS A 226 6.45 17.46 7.42
N VAL A 227 5.80 16.42 6.90
CA VAL A 227 4.55 16.55 6.13
C VAL A 227 3.43 17.10 7.01
N VAL A 228 3.25 16.56 8.22
CA VAL A 228 2.20 17.02 9.15
C VAL A 228 2.43 18.45 9.61
N ASP A 229 3.67 18.83 9.94
CA ASP A 229 4.00 20.20 10.36
C ASP A 229 3.73 21.21 9.23
N LEU A 230 4.08 20.87 7.99
CA LEU A 230 3.77 21.73 6.83
C LEU A 230 2.25 21.89 6.65
N ILE A 231 1.48 20.81 6.76
CA ILE A 231 0.01 20.84 6.67
C ILE A 231 -0.60 21.69 7.79
N ALA A 232 -0.07 21.58 9.01
CA ALA A 232 -0.54 22.35 10.17
C ALA A 232 -0.07 23.81 10.19
N GLY A 233 0.68 24.25 9.16
CA GLY A 233 1.18 25.62 9.06
C GLY A 233 2.31 25.95 10.04
N GLN A 234 3.00 24.95 10.59
CA GLN A 234 4.21 25.14 11.39
C GLN A 234 5.42 25.08 10.45
N LYS A 235 6.07 26.22 10.24
CA LYS A 235 7.35 26.32 9.52
C LYS A 235 8.52 26.24 10.49
#